data_AF-A0A968PHF3-F1
#
_entry.id   AF-A0A968PHF3-F1
#
_cell.length_a   1.000
_cell.length_b   1.000
_cell.length_c   1.000
_cell.angle_alpha   90.00
_cell.angle_beta   90.00
_cell.angle_gamma   90.00
#
_symmetry.space_group_name_H-M   'P 1'
#
loop_
_entity.id
_entity.type
_entity.pdbx_description
1 polymer ?
#
loop_
_entity_poly.entity_id
_entity_poly.type
_entity_poly.pdbx_seq_one_letter_code
_entity_poly.pdbx_strand_id
1 'polypeptide(L)'
;MAIHHQQPVASPAASSQAVQLRLAGWRSVLLALAVFVLALLPRVAVPGDFWTTDEARHWSGRSERFLAAVQAGDFAATNQTGHPGVTTMWLGAAGAWLYQQEVARGAAVPIEQATRFVEQGDYGQAAVAYATAPADFAHYRYLLRLPVGIVTALVLLLCYLLLRRLFGEGTALLAALFLLADPFLVAHSNVLHLDALLTVCMLLSLLAALAAFEAQSTTRKTTAMGRWARSNGAPLASAAAAVGGSRGAGLPHQSRRRCCCHRW
;
A
#
# COMPACT_ATOMS: atom_id res chain seq x y z
N MET A 1 35.91 -47.73 7.15
CA MET A 1 35.32 -46.93 6.05
C MET A 1 34.30 -46.00 6.67
N ALA A 2 34.76 -44.85 7.18
CA ALA A 2 33.92 -43.89 7.91
C ALA A 2 33.42 -42.82 6.94
N ILE A 3 32.12 -42.83 6.67
CA ILE A 3 31.47 -41.85 5.80
C ILE A 3 31.30 -40.57 6.62
N HIS A 4 32.13 -39.57 6.35
CA HIS A 4 31.98 -38.23 6.90
C HIS A 4 30.74 -37.58 6.29
N HIS A 5 29.64 -37.57 7.02
CA HIS A 5 28.47 -36.76 6.71
C HIS A 5 28.85 -35.28 6.81
N GLN A 6 29.07 -34.61 5.67
CA GLN A 6 29.13 -33.16 5.61
C GLN A 6 27.72 -32.62 5.85
N GLN A 7 27.54 -31.88 6.94
CA GLN A 7 26.33 -31.11 7.20
C GLN A 7 26.25 -29.98 6.15
N PRO A 8 25.08 -29.73 5.54
CA PRO A 8 24.91 -28.59 4.64
C PRO A 8 25.09 -27.29 5.44
N VAL A 9 26.04 -26.46 5.01
CA VAL A 9 26.23 -25.11 5.55
C VAL A 9 24.95 -24.33 5.26
N ALA A 10 24.17 -24.06 6.32
CA ALA A 10 23.01 -23.20 6.24
C ALA A 10 23.44 -21.84 5.68
N SER A 11 23.02 -21.55 4.45
CA SER A 11 23.13 -20.20 3.90
C SER A 11 22.33 -19.28 4.81
N PRO A 12 22.90 -18.15 5.31
CA PRO A 12 22.10 -17.21 6.07
C PRO A 12 21.00 -16.72 5.15
N ALA A 13 19.77 -17.10 5.47
CA ALA A 13 18.57 -16.65 4.82
C ALA A 13 18.68 -15.13 4.66
N ALA A 14 18.68 -14.66 3.42
CA ALA A 14 18.58 -13.26 3.10
C ALA A 14 17.36 -12.74 3.84
N SER A 15 17.60 -11.99 4.92
CA SER A 15 16.55 -11.33 5.68
C SER A 15 15.76 -10.51 4.68
N SER A 16 14.54 -10.94 4.39
CA SER A 16 13.54 -10.17 3.68
C SER A 16 13.36 -8.90 4.48
N GLN A 17 14.09 -7.85 4.10
CA GLN A 17 13.89 -6.51 4.64
C GLN A 17 12.50 -6.09 4.16
N ALA A 18 11.49 -6.42 4.97
CA ALA A 18 10.13 -5.94 4.78
C ALA A 18 10.19 -4.43 4.55
N VAL A 19 9.32 -3.92 3.68
CA VAL A 19 9.18 -2.48 3.44
C VAL A 19 8.76 -1.82 4.74
N GLN A 20 9.71 -1.41 5.57
CA GLN A 20 9.42 -0.75 6.85
C GLN A 20 9.10 0.72 6.58
N LEU A 21 7.80 1.04 6.56
CA LEU A 21 7.29 2.42 6.59
C LEU A 21 7.44 2.97 8.03
N ARG A 22 8.68 3.26 8.45
CA ARG A 22 8.93 3.76 9.81
C ARG A 22 8.53 5.23 9.93
N LEU A 23 7.48 5.50 10.68
CA LEU A 23 7.21 6.82 11.26
C LEU A 23 8.15 7.01 12.47
N ALA A 24 9.32 7.61 12.25
CA ALA A 24 10.26 7.90 13.34
C ALA A 24 9.92 9.24 14.00
N GLY A 25 9.43 9.19 15.24
CA GLY A 25 9.14 10.36 16.08
C GLY A 25 7.78 11.03 15.83
N TRP A 26 7.33 11.78 16.84
CA TRP A 26 6.04 12.48 16.85
C TRP A 26 5.83 13.42 15.66
N ARG A 27 6.88 14.13 15.21
CA ARG A 27 6.84 14.98 14.00
C ARG A 27 6.41 14.21 12.75
N SER A 28 6.92 12.98 12.56
CA SER A 28 6.54 12.13 11.42
C SER A 28 5.06 11.73 11.48
N VAL A 29 4.57 11.43 12.67
CA VAL A 29 3.17 11.06 12.90
C VAL A 29 2.26 12.26 12.62
N LEU A 30 2.62 13.45 13.11
CA LEU A 30 1.86 14.67 12.85
C LEU A 30 1.81 15.01 11.36
N LEU A 31 2.90 14.87 10.62
CA LEU A 31 2.91 15.08 9.17
C LEU A 31 2.04 14.06 8.44
N ALA A 32 2.13 12.78 8.81
CA ALA A 32 1.27 11.74 8.24
C ALA A 32 -0.21 12.00 8.52
N LEU A 33 -0.54 12.42 9.75
CA LEU A 33 -1.90 12.82 10.12
C LEU A 33 -2.36 14.04 9.33
N ALA A 34 -1.52 15.07 9.19
CA ALA A 34 -1.84 16.26 8.42
C ALA A 34 -2.10 15.91 6.94
N VAL A 35 -1.25 15.07 6.33
CA VAL A 35 -1.46 14.56 4.97
C VAL A 35 -2.78 13.81 4.86
N PHE A 36 -3.10 12.94 5.82
CA PHE A 36 -4.36 12.19 5.82
C PHE A 36 -5.58 13.11 5.94
N VAL A 37 -5.55 14.08 6.86
CA VAL A 37 -6.63 15.05 7.05
C VAL A 37 -6.81 15.92 5.81
N LEU A 38 -5.71 16.43 5.24
CA LEU A 38 -5.74 17.20 3.99
C LEU A 38 -6.24 16.36 2.80
N ALA A 39 -5.98 15.05 2.78
CA ALA A 39 -6.55 14.15 1.80
C ALA A 39 -8.05 13.91 2.01
N LEU A 40 -8.46 13.74 3.26
CA LEU A 40 -9.82 13.35 3.62
C LEU A 40 -10.80 14.51 3.47
N LEU A 41 -10.47 15.69 4.00
CA LEU A 41 -11.37 16.84 4.06
C LEU A 41 -12.03 17.16 2.71
N PRO A 42 -11.30 17.38 1.60
CA PRO A 42 -11.94 17.70 0.32
C PRO A 42 -12.76 16.55 -0.27
N ARG A 43 -12.65 15.33 0.27
CA ARG A 43 -13.34 14.10 -0.20
C ARG A 43 -14.56 13.74 0.63
N VAL A 44 -14.73 14.35 1.80
CA VAL A 44 -15.87 14.11 2.71
C VAL A 44 -16.58 15.40 3.13
N ALA A 45 -16.04 16.57 2.81
CA ALA A 45 -16.69 17.84 3.11
C ALA A 45 -17.68 18.28 2.01
N VAL A 46 -17.73 17.57 0.89
CA VAL A 46 -18.63 17.90 -0.22
C VAL A 46 -20.05 17.44 0.13
N PRO A 47 -21.00 18.38 0.27
CA PRO A 47 -22.39 18.02 0.49
C PRO A 47 -22.89 17.12 -0.64
N GLY A 48 -23.71 16.14 -0.30
CA GLY A 48 -24.31 15.22 -1.27
C GLY A 48 -25.34 15.89 -2.18
N ASP A 49 -25.12 17.12 -2.64
CA ASP A 49 -26.14 17.96 -3.27
C ASP A 49 -26.22 17.73 -4.78
N PHE A 50 -25.10 17.40 -5.43
CA PHE A 50 -25.08 17.03 -6.86
C PHE A 50 -25.11 15.52 -7.05
N TRP A 51 -25.66 15.09 -8.18
CA TRP A 51 -25.74 13.69 -8.57
C TRP A 51 -25.25 13.56 -10.01
N THR A 52 -24.21 12.75 -10.25
CA THR A 52 -23.71 12.54 -11.62
C THR A 52 -24.43 11.40 -12.33
N THR A 53 -24.50 11.50 -13.65
CA THR A 53 -25.18 10.54 -14.51
C THR A 53 -24.78 9.09 -14.24
N ASP A 54 -23.48 8.80 -14.09
CA ASP A 54 -22.99 7.45 -13.89
C ASP A 54 -23.25 6.90 -12.48
N GLU A 55 -23.26 7.76 -11.46
CA GLU A 55 -23.69 7.35 -10.12
C GLU A 55 -25.16 6.92 -10.11
N ALA A 56 -26.00 7.62 -10.88
CA ALA A 56 -27.46 7.43 -10.88
C ALA A 56 -27.82 6.17 -11.64
N ARG A 57 -27.22 6.02 -12.81
CA ARG A 57 -27.56 4.95 -13.74
C ARG A 57 -26.93 3.63 -13.34
N HIS A 58 -25.75 3.66 -12.74
CA HIS A 58 -24.95 2.46 -12.58
C HIS A 58 -24.58 2.18 -11.13
N TRP A 59 -23.81 3.07 -10.50
CA TRP A 59 -23.04 2.66 -9.32
C TRP A 59 -23.86 2.57 -8.04
N SER A 60 -24.86 3.41 -7.85
CA SER A 60 -25.79 3.31 -6.71
C SER A 60 -26.56 1.98 -6.73
N GLY A 61 -27.36 1.74 -7.77
CA GLY A 61 -28.16 0.52 -7.90
C GLY A 61 -27.33 -0.76 -7.96
N ARG A 62 -26.13 -0.74 -8.57
CA ARG A 62 -25.20 -1.89 -8.53
C ARG A 62 -24.72 -2.17 -7.11
N SER A 63 -24.39 -1.15 -6.34
CA SER A 63 -23.92 -1.30 -4.96
C SER A 63 -25.03 -1.82 -4.04
N GLU A 64 -26.27 -1.38 -4.24
CA GLU A 64 -27.43 -1.87 -3.49
C GLU A 64 -27.74 -3.34 -3.81
N ARG A 65 -27.80 -3.71 -5.09
CA ARG A 65 -27.99 -5.12 -5.49
C ARG A 65 -26.85 -6.01 -5.03
N PHE A 66 -25.61 -5.50 -5.11
CA PHE A 66 -24.44 -6.19 -4.58
C PHE A 66 -24.56 -6.41 -3.07
N LEU A 67 -24.95 -5.39 -2.30
CA LEU A 67 -25.18 -5.51 -0.86
C LEU A 67 -26.28 -6.54 -0.56
N ALA A 68 -27.41 -6.49 -1.27
CA ALA A 68 -28.51 -7.43 -1.09
C ALA A 68 -28.08 -8.88 -1.37
N ALA A 69 -27.31 -9.09 -2.45
CA ALA A 69 -26.74 -10.40 -2.79
C ALA A 69 -25.78 -10.91 -1.69
N VAL A 70 -24.90 -10.05 -1.18
CA VAL A 70 -23.99 -10.38 -0.06
C VAL A 70 -24.77 -10.71 1.21
N GLN A 71 -25.80 -9.93 1.56
CA GLN A 71 -26.65 -10.17 2.72
C GLN A 71 -27.48 -11.45 2.60
N ALA A 72 -27.92 -11.81 1.40
CA ALA A 72 -28.64 -13.04 1.11
C ALA A 72 -27.73 -14.28 1.01
N GLY A 73 -26.40 -14.11 0.99
CA GLY A 73 -25.45 -15.19 0.74
C GLY A 73 -25.44 -15.69 -0.71
N ASP A 74 -26.11 -15.00 -1.64
CA ASP A 74 -26.12 -15.31 -3.06
C ASP A 74 -24.92 -14.65 -3.76
N PHE A 75 -23.75 -15.27 -3.61
CA PHE A 75 -22.53 -14.74 -4.21
C PHE A 75 -22.55 -14.77 -5.74
N ALA A 76 -23.38 -15.60 -6.38
CA ALA A 76 -23.50 -15.62 -7.83
C ALA A 76 -24.15 -14.31 -8.34
N ALA A 77 -25.14 -13.79 -7.61
CA ALA A 77 -25.80 -12.52 -7.92
C ALA A 77 -24.91 -11.28 -7.69
N THR A 78 -23.71 -11.43 -7.09
CA THR A 78 -22.76 -10.31 -6.97
C THR A 78 -22.10 -9.92 -8.30
N ASN A 79 -22.20 -10.78 -9.33
CA ASN A 79 -21.70 -10.49 -10.67
C ASN A 79 -22.64 -9.57 -11.46
N GLN A 80 -22.50 -8.26 -11.27
CA GLN A 80 -23.41 -7.25 -11.83
C GLN A 80 -23.02 -6.74 -13.23
N THR A 81 -21.72 -6.76 -13.58
CA THR A 81 -21.22 -6.24 -14.87
C THR A 81 -19.85 -6.83 -15.20
N GLY A 82 -19.52 -6.96 -16.50
CA GLY A 82 -18.23 -7.51 -16.95
C GLY A 82 -17.02 -6.56 -16.80
N HIS A 83 -17.25 -5.31 -16.41
CA HIS A 83 -16.21 -4.29 -16.25
C HIS A 83 -15.70 -4.25 -14.80
N PRO A 84 -14.46 -3.78 -14.54
CA PRO A 84 -13.94 -3.67 -13.18
C PRO A 84 -14.78 -2.70 -12.35
N GLY A 85 -15.29 -3.16 -11.20
CA GLY A 85 -16.12 -2.34 -10.32
C GLY A 85 -16.39 -2.94 -8.94
N VAL A 86 -15.82 -4.12 -8.63
CA VAL A 86 -16.11 -4.83 -7.38
C VAL A 86 -15.69 -4.02 -6.15
N THR A 87 -14.53 -3.36 -6.20
CA THR A 87 -14.07 -2.47 -5.11
C THR A 87 -15.01 -1.28 -4.92
N THR A 88 -15.45 -0.65 -6.00
CA THR A 88 -16.45 0.44 -5.96
C THR A 88 -17.77 -0.04 -5.38
N MET A 89 -18.26 -1.23 -5.78
CA MET A 89 -19.49 -1.82 -5.25
C MET A 89 -19.38 -2.17 -3.77
N TRP A 90 -18.25 -2.69 -3.30
CA TRP A 90 -18.02 -2.93 -1.87
C TRP A 90 -18.08 -1.65 -1.04
N LEU A 91 -17.46 -0.57 -1.53
CA LEU A 91 -17.46 0.71 -0.83
C LEU A 91 -18.83 1.39 -0.87
N GLY A 92 -19.52 1.35 -2.02
CA GLY A 92 -20.91 1.80 -2.10
C GLY A 92 -21.85 0.97 -1.22
N ALA A 93 -21.67 -0.35 -1.16
CA ALA A 93 -22.43 -1.25 -0.30
C ALA A 93 -22.20 -0.96 1.19
N ALA A 94 -20.98 -0.60 1.59
CA ALA A 94 -20.70 -0.16 2.95
C ALA A 94 -21.48 1.12 3.30
N GLY A 95 -21.55 2.09 2.38
CA GLY A 95 -22.34 3.31 2.54
C GLY A 95 -23.84 3.05 2.60
N ALA A 96 -24.36 2.22 1.69
CA ALA A 96 -25.77 1.82 1.69
C ALA A 96 -26.15 1.04 2.96
N TRP A 97 -25.25 0.19 3.45
CA TRP A 97 -25.45 -0.53 4.72
C TRP A 97 -25.51 0.42 5.92
N LEU A 98 -24.65 1.45 5.98
CA LEU A 98 -24.73 2.48 7.03
C LEU A 98 -26.10 3.17 7.01
N TYR A 99 -26.60 3.53 5.82
CA TYR A 99 -27.93 4.11 5.68
C TYR A 99 -29.05 3.16 6.14
N GLN A 100 -28.97 1.87 5.80
CA GLN A 100 -29.92 0.86 6.31
C GLN A 100 -29.94 0.81 7.84
N GLN A 101 -28.79 0.98 8.51
CA GLN A 101 -28.73 1.03 9.97
C GLN A 101 -29.40 2.29 10.55
N GLU A 102 -29.25 3.44 9.90
CA GLU A 102 -29.93 4.67 10.32
C GLU A 102 -31.44 4.58 10.15
N VAL A 103 -31.89 4.01 9.03
CA VAL A 103 -33.31 3.71 8.80
C VAL A 103 -33.86 2.75 9.85
N ALA A 104 -33.13 1.67 10.17
CA ALA A 104 -33.53 0.70 11.20
C ALA A 104 -33.64 1.33 12.60
N ARG A 105 -32.89 2.41 12.87
CA ARG A 105 -32.94 3.17 14.13
C ARG A 105 -34.00 4.29 14.11
N GLY A 106 -34.72 4.47 13.00
CA GLY A 106 -35.66 5.59 12.82
C GLY A 106 -34.99 6.95 12.66
N ALA A 107 -33.68 6.99 12.38
CA ALA A 107 -32.91 8.22 12.17
C ALA A 107 -32.94 8.69 10.70
N ALA A 108 -33.41 7.85 9.77
CA ALA A 108 -33.58 8.15 8.36
C ALA A 108 -34.83 7.43 7.80
N VAL A 109 -35.33 7.89 6.64
CA VAL A 109 -36.50 7.31 5.97
C VAL A 109 -36.04 6.32 4.88
N PRO A 110 -36.69 5.16 4.69
CA PRO A 110 -36.37 4.27 3.57
C PRO A 110 -36.54 4.98 2.22
N ILE A 111 -35.49 4.98 1.40
CA ILE A 111 -35.57 5.50 0.02
C ILE A 111 -36.15 4.38 -0.86
N GLU A 112 -37.45 4.13 -0.75
CA GLU A 112 -38.14 3.13 -1.59
C GLU A 112 -38.44 3.64 -3.00
N GLN A 113 -38.52 4.95 -3.20
CA GLN A 113 -39.10 5.53 -4.41
C GLN A 113 -38.08 5.63 -5.55
N ALA A 114 -36.82 5.83 -5.21
CA ALA A 114 -35.83 6.30 -6.15
C ALA A 114 -35.16 5.15 -6.92
N THR A 115 -34.98 4.01 -6.26
CA THR A 115 -34.53 2.75 -6.87
C THR A 115 -35.58 2.18 -7.83
N ARG A 116 -36.88 2.32 -7.53
CA ARG A 116 -37.96 1.83 -8.38
C ARG A 116 -38.02 2.51 -9.75
N PHE A 117 -37.79 3.83 -9.83
CA PHE A 117 -37.76 4.53 -11.12
C PHE A 117 -36.54 4.14 -11.97
N VAL A 118 -35.40 3.86 -11.33
CA VAL A 118 -34.19 3.34 -12.00
C VAL A 118 -34.41 1.90 -12.49
N GLU A 119 -35.09 1.06 -11.70
CA GLU A 119 -35.48 -0.31 -12.06
C GLU A 119 -36.49 -0.35 -13.21
N GLN A 120 -37.38 0.64 -13.32
CA GLN A 120 -38.37 0.77 -14.40
C GLN A 120 -37.80 1.40 -15.68
N GLY A 121 -36.54 1.82 -15.68
CA GLY A 121 -35.92 2.49 -16.83
C GLY A 121 -36.44 3.91 -17.10
N ASP A 122 -37.24 4.48 -16.19
CA ASP A 122 -37.72 5.87 -16.28
C ASP A 122 -36.71 6.80 -15.60
N TYR A 123 -35.60 7.00 -16.29
CA TYR A 123 -34.49 7.83 -15.80
C TYR A 123 -34.85 9.32 -15.72
N GLY A 124 -35.87 9.77 -16.46
CA GLY A 124 -36.38 11.13 -16.39
C GLY A 124 -37.08 11.38 -15.04
N GLN A 125 -37.98 10.46 -14.66
CA GLN A 125 -38.64 10.55 -13.36
C GLN A 125 -37.73 10.20 -12.18
N ALA A 126 -36.75 9.31 -12.36
CA ALA A 126 -35.72 9.08 -11.34
C ALA A 126 -34.94 10.37 -11.07
N ALA A 127 -34.45 11.06 -12.12
CA ALA A 127 -33.72 12.32 -11.97
C ALA A 127 -34.58 13.43 -11.35
N VAL A 128 -35.87 13.52 -11.70
CA VAL A 128 -36.81 14.47 -11.08
C VAL A 128 -37.10 14.11 -9.62
N ALA A 129 -37.36 12.83 -9.31
CA ALA A 129 -37.54 12.35 -7.94
C ALA A 129 -36.29 12.63 -7.11
N TYR A 130 -35.09 12.42 -7.65
CA TYR A 130 -33.82 12.72 -7.00
C TYR A 130 -33.55 14.23 -6.82
N ALA A 131 -33.96 15.06 -7.79
CA ALA A 131 -33.85 16.52 -7.71
C ALA A 131 -34.90 17.15 -6.77
N THR A 132 -36.01 16.46 -6.52
CA THR A 132 -37.11 16.90 -5.65
C THR A 132 -37.13 16.17 -4.30
N ALA A 133 -36.28 15.15 -4.12
CA ALA A 133 -36.21 14.35 -2.92
C ALA A 133 -35.58 15.14 -1.76
N PRO A 134 -36.13 15.00 -0.54
CA PRO A 134 -35.78 15.77 0.66
C PRO A 134 -34.32 15.55 1.11
N ALA A 135 -33.89 16.30 2.13
CA ALA A 135 -32.54 16.27 2.73
C ALA A 135 -31.98 14.85 2.99
N ASP A 136 -32.85 13.88 3.29
CA ASP A 136 -32.50 12.46 3.49
C ASP A 136 -31.81 11.84 2.28
N PHE A 137 -32.10 12.35 1.08
CA PHE A 137 -31.52 11.87 -0.15
C PHE A 137 -30.09 12.39 -0.39
N ALA A 138 -29.81 13.63 0.02
CA ALA A 138 -28.44 14.15 0.06
C ALA A 138 -27.61 13.39 1.12
N HIS A 139 -28.23 13.04 2.24
CA HIS A 139 -27.60 12.24 3.29
C HIS A 139 -27.26 10.81 2.81
N TYR A 140 -28.19 10.16 2.10
CA TYR A 140 -27.93 8.85 1.50
C TYR A 140 -26.72 8.88 0.53
N ARG A 141 -26.67 9.88 -0.36
CA ARG A 141 -25.53 10.08 -1.26
C ARG A 141 -24.22 10.27 -0.52
N TYR A 142 -24.27 11.08 0.52
CA TYR A 142 -23.12 11.35 1.35
C TYR A 142 -22.57 10.03 1.93
N LEU A 143 -23.44 9.19 2.50
CA LEU A 143 -23.03 7.89 3.03
C LEU A 143 -22.52 6.93 1.95
N LEU A 144 -23.11 6.91 0.75
CA LEU A 144 -22.62 6.13 -0.40
C LEU A 144 -21.17 6.50 -0.79
N ARG A 145 -20.84 7.79 -0.76
CA ARG A 145 -19.52 8.32 -1.17
C ARG A 145 -18.49 8.28 -0.05
N LEU A 146 -18.93 8.35 1.21
CA LEU A 146 -18.05 8.46 2.38
C LEU A 146 -16.97 7.36 2.44
N PRO A 147 -17.27 6.05 2.26
CA PRO A 147 -16.25 5.02 2.23
C PRO A 147 -15.23 5.19 1.09
N VAL A 148 -15.66 5.66 -0.08
CA VAL A 148 -14.77 5.93 -1.22
C VAL A 148 -13.81 7.06 -0.89
N GLY A 149 -14.29 8.15 -0.30
CA GLY A 149 -13.47 9.28 0.13
C GLY A 149 -12.41 8.86 1.17
N ILE A 150 -12.82 8.08 2.18
CA ILE A 150 -11.94 7.56 3.23
C ILE A 150 -10.84 6.66 2.64
N VAL A 151 -11.23 5.67 1.83
CA VAL A 151 -10.27 4.74 1.24
C VAL A 151 -9.31 5.45 0.30
N THR A 152 -9.80 6.39 -0.50
CA THR A 152 -8.93 7.21 -1.36
C THR A 152 -7.92 8.01 -0.54
N ALA A 153 -8.35 8.62 0.56
CA ALA A 153 -7.45 9.36 1.47
C ALA A 153 -6.40 8.45 2.14
N LEU A 154 -6.78 7.23 2.52
CA LEU A 154 -5.85 6.23 3.06
C LEU A 154 -4.81 5.80 2.02
N VAL A 155 -5.22 5.57 0.77
CA VAL A 155 -4.28 5.21 -0.31
C VAL A 155 -3.32 6.36 -0.59
N LEU A 156 -3.79 7.61 -0.59
CA LEU A 156 -2.93 8.79 -0.76
C LEU A 156 -1.93 8.95 0.39
N LEU A 157 -2.34 8.65 1.62
CA LEU A 157 -1.41 8.57 2.75
C LEU A 157 -0.32 7.52 2.51
N LEU A 158 -0.68 6.32 2.04
CA LEU A 158 0.30 5.28 1.72
C LEU A 158 1.26 5.72 0.60
N CYS A 159 0.75 6.41 -0.43
CA CYS A 159 1.57 7.02 -1.47
C CYS A 159 2.58 8.01 -0.87
N TYR A 160 2.16 8.89 0.04
CA TYR A 160 3.07 9.82 0.74
C TYR A 160 4.17 9.07 1.52
N LEU A 161 3.82 8.00 2.24
CA LEU A 161 4.80 7.24 3.02
C LEU A 161 5.85 6.56 2.12
N LEU A 162 5.44 6.06 0.95
CA LEU A 162 6.35 5.49 -0.03
C LEU A 162 7.21 6.56 -0.71
N LEU A 163 6.63 7.71 -1.09
CA LEU A 163 7.36 8.85 -1.63
C LEU A 163 8.44 9.33 -0.65
N ARG A 164 8.09 9.42 0.63
CA ARG A 164 9.03 9.83 1.70
C ARG A 164 10.20 8.87 1.82
N ARG A 165 9.95 7.58 1.65
CA ARG A 165 11.00 6.55 1.65
C ARG A 165 11.91 6.69 0.43
N LEU A 166 11.35 6.90 -0.76
CA LEU A 166 12.05 6.94 -2.04
C LEU A 166 12.87 8.22 -2.26
N PHE A 167 12.30 9.37 -1.88
CA PHE A 167 12.82 10.69 -2.28
C PHE A 167 13.11 11.63 -1.11
N GLY A 168 12.93 11.16 0.13
CA GLY A 168 13.04 11.97 1.33
C GLY A 168 11.78 12.80 1.63
N GLU A 169 11.75 13.42 2.81
CA GLU A 169 10.55 14.06 3.35
C GLU A 169 10.11 15.31 2.59
N GLY A 170 11.03 16.21 2.23
CA GLY A 170 10.69 17.48 1.55
C GLY A 170 10.07 17.25 0.18
N THR A 171 10.70 16.42 -0.64
CA THR A 171 10.20 16.05 -1.97
C THR A 171 8.85 15.32 -1.89
N ALA A 172 8.70 14.43 -0.90
CA ALA A 172 7.45 13.71 -0.70
C ALA A 172 6.30 14.59 -0.26
N LEU A 173 6.55 15.58 0.60
CA LEU A 173 5.54 16.58 0.98
C LEU A 173 5.11 17.40 -0.22
N LEU A 174 6.05 17.88 -1.04
CA LEU A 174 5.72 18.66 -2.23
C LEU A 174 4.91 17.82 -3.23
N ALA A 175 5.33 16.59 -3.51
CA ALA A 175 4.61 15.67 -4.39
C ALA A 175 3.22 15.30 -3.85
N ALA A 176 3.11 15.06 -2.54
CA ALA A 176 1.82 14.82 -1.90
C ALA A 176 0.92 16.05 -2.01
N LEU A 177 1.41 17.27 -1.75
CA LEU A 177 0.61 18.48 -1.87
C LEU A 177 0.05 18.66 -3.29
N PHE A 178 0.84 18.43 -4.33
CA PHE A 178 0.36 18.45 -5.71
C PHE A 178 -0.74 17.42 -5.97
N LEU A 179 -0.56 16.19 -5.47
CA LEU A 179 -1.54 15.11 -5.65
C LEU A 179 -2.83 15.37 -4.84
N LEU A 180 -2.71 15.93 -3.64
CA LEU A 180 -3.83 16.23 -2.76
C LEU A 180 -4.66 17.42 -3.26
N ALA A 181 -4.00 18.41 -3.86
CA ALA A 181 -4.62 19.61 -4.43
C ALA A 181 -5.05 19.42 -5.90
N ASP A 182 -4.84 18.25 -6.49
CA ASP A 182 -5.24 17.98 -7.87
C ASP A 182 -6.78 18.04 -8.03
N PRO A 183 -7.31 18.99 -8.81
CA PRO A 183 -8.76 19.20 -8.91
C PRO A 183 -9.48 18.01 -9.55
N PHE A 184 -8.83 17.30 -10.48
CA PHE A 184 -9.44 16.14 -11.14
C PHE A 184 -9.60 14.96 -10.17
N LEU A 185 -8.57 14.66 -9.39
CA LEU A 185 -8.60 13.59 -8.41
C LEU A 185 -9.59 13.92 -7.29
N VAL A 186 -9.64 15.16 -6.82
CA VAL A 186 -10.65 15.61 -5.84
C VAL A 186 -12.06 15.46 -6.43
N ALA A 187 -12.31 15.92 -7.65
CA ALA A 187 -13.62 15.80 -8.28
C ALA A 187 -14.08 14.33 -8.42
N HIS A 188 -13.23 13.45 -8.94
CA HIS A 188 -13.59 12.05 -9.17
C HIS A 188 -13.66 11.21 -7.89
N SER A 189 -12.96 11.60 -6.82
CA SER A 189 -13.05 10.90 -5.52
C SER A 189 -14.21 11.35 -4.65
N ASN A 190 -14.95 12.38 -5.06
CA ASN A 190 -16.22 12.82 -4.47
C ASN A 190 -17.45 12.22 -5.14
N VAL A 191 -17.24 11.25 -6.03
CA VAL A 191 -18.29 10.61 -6.83
C VAL A 191 -18.15 9.11 -6.62
N LEU A 192 -19.26 8.39 -6.52
CA LEU A 192 -19.28 6.93 -6.51
C LEU A 192 -18.96 6.43 -7.93
N HIS A 193 -17.68 6.42 -8.27
CA HIS A 193 -17.12 5.95 -9.53
C HIS A 193 -15.83 5.16 -9.28
N LEU A 194 -15.37 4.41 -10.28
CA LEU A 194 -14.14 3.61 -10.17
C LEU A 194 -12.85 4.40 -10.41
N ASP A 195 -12.91 5.53 -11.13
CA ASP A 195 -11.71 6.14 -11.73
C ASP A 195 -10.72 6.66 -10.69
N ALA A 196 -11.22 7.31 -9.64
CA ALA A 196 -10.37 7.81 -8.58
C ALA A 196 -9.63 6.68 -7.86
N LEU A 197 -10.36 5.63 -7.46
CA LEU A 197 -9.80 4.45 -6.79
C LEU A 197 -8.79 3.74 -7.68
N LEU A 198 -9.13 3.52 -8.96
CA LEU A 198 -8.24 2.89 -9.91
C LEU A 198 -6.94 3.70 -10.06
N THR A 199 -7.05 5.02 -10.22
CA THR A 199 -5.91 5.92 -10.37
C THR A 199 -4.97 5.87 -9.16
N VAL A 200 -5.50 6.00 -7.94
CA VAL A 200 -4.65 6.01 -6.74
C VAL A 200 -4.07 4.63 -6.43
N CYS A 201 -4.78 3.54 -6.73
CA CYS A 201 -4.27 2.18 -6.59
C CYS A 201 -3.17 1.89 -7.62
N MET A 202 -3.32 2.34 -8.86
CA MET A 202 -2.28 2.24 -9.88
C MET A 202 -1.02 3.01 -9.45
N LEU A 203 -1.17 4.25 -8.98
CA LEU A 203 -0.05 5.03 -8.45
C LEU A 203 0.62 4.33 -7.26
N LEU A 204 -0.17 3.84 -6.30
CA LEU A 204 0.34 3.09 -5.15
C LEU A 204 1.15 1.86 -5.60
N SER A 205 0.62 1.11 -6.58
CA SER A 205 1.30 -0.08 -7.12
C SER A 205 2.64 0.26 -7.77
N LEU A 206 2.71 1.37 -8.51
CA LEU A 206 3.94 1.85 -9.13
C LEU A 206 4.96 2.28 -8.07
N LEU A 207 4.55 3.07 -7.07
CA LEU A 207 5.43 3.51 -5.98
C LEU A 207 5.94 2.32 -5.16
N ALA A 208 5.09 1.33 -4.91
CA ALA A 208 5.48 0.11 -4.21
C ALA A 208 6.50 -0.70 -5.03
N ALA A 209 6.31 -0.82 -6.35
CA ALA A 209 7.26 -1.47 -7.25
C ALA A 209 8.62 -0.76 -7.26
N LEU A 210 8.63 0.57 -7.35
CA LEU A 210 9.86 1.38 -7.28
C LEU A 210 10.59 1.18 -5.94
N ALA A 211 9.86 1.21 -4.82
CA ALA A 211 10.44 0.99 -3.49
C ALA A 211 11.01 -0.43 -3.34
N ALA A 212 10.40 -1.43 -3.98
CA ALA A 212 10.89 -2.80 -4.00
C ALA A 212 12.18 -2.95 -4.83
N PHE A 213 12.30 -2.27 -5.98
CA PHE A 213 13.51 -2.31 -6.80
C PHE A 213 14.69 -1.56 -6.16
N GLU A 214 14.43 -0.42 -5.51
CA GLU A 214 15.45 0.32 -4.78
C GLU A 214 16.06 -0.54 -3.66
N ALA A 215 15.22 -1.20 -2.85
CA ALA A 215 15.65 -2.06 -1.74
C ALA A 215 16.56 -3.21 -2.21
N GLN A 216 16.25 -3.82 -3.36
CA GLN A 216 17.06 -4.87 -3.96
C GLN A 216 18.43 -4.35 -4.43
N SER A 217 18.47 -3.15 -5.01
CA SER A 217 19.73 -2.55 -5.49
C SER A 217 20.73 -2.31 -4.35
N THR A 218 20.26 -1.82 -3.20
CA THR A 218 21.07 -1.57 -2.01
C THR A 218 21.58 -2.87 -1.39
N THR A 219 20.73 -3.90 -1.34
CA THR A 219 21.10 -5.25 -0.87
C THR A 219 22.17 -5.89 -1.76
N ARG A 220 22.05 -5.72 -3.09
CA ARG A 220 23.04 -6.25 -4.04
C ARG A 220 24.39 -5.54 -3.93
N LYS A 221 24.41 -4.21 -3.78
CA LYS A 221 25.65 -3.43 -3.56
C LYS A 221 26.36 -3.83 -2.27
N THR A 222 25.63 -3.95 -1.17
CA THR A 222 26.20 -4.33 0.14
C THR A 222 26.74 -5.76 0.14
N THR A 223 26.05 -6.73 -0.47
CA THR A 223 26.58 -8.09 -0.62
C THR A 223 27.76 -8.18 -1.58
N ALA A 224 27.78 -7.39 -2.67
CA ALA A 224 28.94 -7.31 -3.57
C ALA A 224 30.17 -6.70 -2.88
N MET A 225 29.99 -5.59 -2.15
CA MET A 225 31.06 -4.94 -1.37
C MET A 225 31.58 -5.86 -0.26
N GLY A 226 30.69 -6.53 0.48
CA GLY A 226 31.09 -7.50 1.50
C GLY A 226 31.76 -8.76 0.93
N ARG A 227 31.45 -9.16 -0.31
CA ARG A 227 32.21 -10.21 -1.03
C ARG A 227 33.59 -9.73 -1.46
N TRP A 228 33.69 -8.52 -2.03
CA TRP A 228 34.97 -7.92 -2.43
C TRP A 228 35.92 -7.66 -1.24
N ALA A 229 35.38 -7.18 -0.11
CA ALA A 229 36.15 -6.99 1.12
C ALA A 229 36.66 -8.32 1.70
N ARG A 230 35.89 -9.41 1.57
CA ARG A 230 36.34 -10.76 1.98
C ARG A 230 37.34 -11.39 1.02
N SER A 231 37.26 -11.09 -0.28
CA SER A 231 38.24 -11.59 -1.25
C SER A 231 39.57 -10.83 -1.22
N ASN A 232 39.56 -9.55 -0.80
CA ASN A 232 40.77 -8.72 -0.72
C ASN A 232 41.32 -8.52 0.72
N GLY A 233 40.63 -9.06 1.72
CA GLY A 233 41.06 -9.08 3.12
C GLY A 233 41.98 -10.25 3.48
N ALA A 234 42.86 -10.68 2.56
CA ALA A 234 43.99 -11.54 2.94
C ALA A 234 45.06 -10.65 3.61
N PRO A 235 45.61 -11.04 4.78
CA PRO A 235 46.36 -10.13 5.62
C PRO A 235 47.72 -9.81 5.01
N LEU A 236 47.96 -8.54 4.68
CA LEU A 236 49.31 -7.95 4.59
C LEU A 236 49.94 -7.78 5.99
N ALA A 237 49.75 -8.77 6.88
CA ALA A 237 50.32 -8.83 8.22
C ALA A 237 51.32 -9.99 8.28
N SER A 238 52.43 -9.89 7.54
CA SER A 238 53.58 -10.81 7.66
C SER A 238 54.92 -10.20 7.23
N ALA A 239 55.09 -8.87 7.26
CA ALA A 239 56.35 -8.24 6.83
C ALA A 239 56.91 -7.16 7.78
N ALA A 240 56.56 -7.18 9.07
CA ALA A 240 57.08 -6.23 10.06
C ALA A 240 57.59 -6.89 11.36
N ALA A 241 58.26 -8.04 11.25
CA ALA A 241 58.90 -8.70 12.40
C ALA A 241 60.30 -9.25 12.06
N ALA A 242 61.10 -8.49 11.30
CA ALA A 242 62.50 -8.84 11.02
C ALA A 242 63.43 -7.62 11.03
N VAL A 243 63.35 -6.78 12.07
CA VAL A 243 64.44 -5.86 12.46
C VAL A 243 64.45 -5.72 13.97
N GLY A 244 65.54 -6.15 14.62
CA GLY A 244 65.80 -5.88 16.04
C GLY A 244 66.33 -7.10 16.80
N GLY A 245 67.66 -7.34 16.72
CA GLY A 245 68.32 -8.40 17.47
C GLY A 245 68.58 -8.04 18.94
N SER A 246 68.82 -9.06 19.77
CA SER A 246 70.01 -9.14 20.63
C SER A 246 70.02 -10.40 21.53
N ARG A 247 71.17 -11.10 21.48
CA ARG A 247 71.90 -11.79 22.56
C ARG A 247 71.23 -12.94 23.34
N GLY A 248 71.88 -14.11 23.26
CA GLY A 248 72.38 -14.79 24.46
C GLY A 248 71.94 -16.23 24.71
N ALA A 249 72.94 -17.11 24.68
CA ALA A 249 73.06 -18.39 25.40
C ALA A 249 72.39 -19.67 24.83
N GLY A 250 73.21 -20.71 24.71
CA GLY A 250 72.80 -22.11 24.89
C GLY A 250 72.92 -23.03 23.67
N LEU A 251 74.13 -23.46 23.35
CA LEU A 251 74.36 -24.81 22.78
C LEU A 251 74.09 -25.85 23.90
N PRO A 252 73.61 -27.09 23.63
CA PRO A 252 74.33 -27.99 22.71
C PRO A 252 73.50 -28.99 21.89
N HIS A 253 74.26 -29.68 21.05
CA HIS A 253 74.15 -31.10 20.69
C HIS A 253 73.42 -31.51 19.42
N GLN A 254 74.25 -32.00 18.49
CA GLN A 254 73.94 -32.76 17.28
C GLN A 254 73.03 -33.98 17.58
N SER A 255 72.07 -34.27 16.70
CA SER A 255 72.12 -35.49 15.88
C SER A 255 71.00 -35.59 14.82
N ARG A 256 71.44 -35.78 13.57
CA ARG A 256 71.00 -36.82 12.61
C ARG A 256 69.54 -36.90 12.12
N ARG A 257 69.46 -36.87 10.77
CA ARG A 257 68.63 -37.69 9.85
C ARG A 257 67.12 -37.32 9.84
N ARG A 258 66.31 -37.51 8.79
CA ARG A 258 66.37 -37.88 7.35
C ARG A 258 64.92 -37.63 6.86
N CYS A 259 64.72 -37.01 5.69
CA CYS A 259 64.04 -37.59 4.51
C CYS A 259 62.66 -38.25 4.74
N CYS A 260 61.63 -37.71 4.10
CA CYS A 260 60.70 -38.34 3.12
C CYS A 260 59.43 -37.46 3.02
N CYS A 261 59.05 -36.93 1.83
CA CYS A 261 58.26 -37.61 0.78
C CYS A 261 56.92 -38.13 1.36
N HIS A 262 55.71 -37.84 0.87
CA HIS A 262 55.14 -37.62 -0.47
C HIS A 262 53.76 -36.94 -0.21
N ARG A 263 53.32 -35.90 -0.93
CA ARG A 263 52.66 -35.97 -2.25
C ARG A 263 51.56 -37.05 -2.29
N TRP A 264 50.31 -36.66 -2.12
CA TRP A 264 49.20 -36.82 -3.07
C TRP A 264 48.15 -35.76 -2.73
#